data_AF-A0A520LY89-F1
#
_entry.id   AF-A0A520LY89-F1
#
_cell.length_a   1.000
_cell.length_b   1.000
_cell.length_c   1.000
_cell.angle_alpha   90.00
_cell.angle_beta   90.00
_cell.angle_gamma   90.00
#
_symmetry.space_group_name_H-M   'P 1'
#
loop_
_entity.id
_entity.type
_entity.pdbx_description
1 polymer ?
#
loop_
_entity_poly.entity_id
_entity_poly.type
_entity_poly.pdbx_seq_one_letter_code
_entity_poly.pdbx_strand_id
1 'polypeptide(L)'
;MFSDPDVIKASRKFICVRIDSYESEENQKIVRSHLGGRFENTAFCVIAPDGKERLTRSGRGPQHIYRDFDDIVAIADRYKSRGDILNSHIPDFNSFALALNVSSADQKILLLIAGDEDEIVAAGKRIRSVVWNKNVMGRFNYDFESDSSSWTGPLSSKSKGSGFHLIRPGEFGLEGQIVMSLSLNASNSNLLKAMVVANRDYAKSTKKKIYSSHVVEGRRQGKRIEMAVPFGEDRDGDGKIDHRAGSGNRKR
;
A
#
# COMPACT_ATOMS: atom_id res chain seq x y z
N MET A 1 -13.55 16.20 -6.21
CA MET A 1 -13.17 15.27 -7.30
C MET A 1 -13.04 13.84 -6.79
N PHE A 2 -12.01 13.43 -6.03
CA PHE A 2 -11.84 12.00 -5.66
C PHE A 2 -12.82 11.44 -4.60
N SER A 3 -13.47 12.31 -3.83
CA SER A 3 -14.54 11.93 -2.90
C SER A 3 -15.94 11.95 -3.52
N ASP A 4 -16.03 12.23 -4.82
CA ASP A 4 -17.29 12.24 -5.56
C ASP A 4 -17.83 10.79 -5.65
N PRO A 5 -19.12 10.55 -5.31
CA PRO A 5 -19.71 9.22 -5.38
C PRO A 5 -19.56 8.52 -6.74
N ASP A 6 -19.65 9.27 -7.84
CA ASP A 6 -19.55 8.70 -9.19
C ASP A 6 -18.11 8.34 -9.52
N VAL A 7 -17.15 9.16 -9.09
CA VAL A 7 -15.72 8.83 -9.17
C VAL A 7 -15.39 7.58 -8.34
N ILE A 8 -15.94 7.47 -7.12
CA ILE A 8 -15.78 6.29 -6.28
C ILE A 8 -16.40 5.06 -6.94
N LYS A 9 -17.60 5.19 -7.55
CA LYS A 9 -18.28 4.10 -8.22
C LYS A 9 -17.48 3.60 -9.43
N ALA A 10 -17.00 4.50 -10.28
CA ALA A 10 -16.25 4.12 -11.46
C ALA A 10 -14.83 3.63 -11.15
N SER A 11 -14.17 4.16 -10.10
CA SER A 11 -12.86 3.65 -9.68
C SER A 11 -12.88 2.17 -9.30
N ARG A 12 -14.04 1.60 -8.92
CA ARG A 12 -14.21 0.15 -8.68
C ARG A 12 -14.09 -0.72 -9.93
N LYS A 13 -14.08 -0.14 -11.12
CA LYS A 13 -13.77 -0.84 -12.38
C LYS A 13 -12.27 -1.05 -12.57
N PHE A 14 -11.45 -0.44 -11.73
CA PHE A 14 -9.99 -0.49 -11.80
C PHE A 14 -9.41 -1.17 -10.57
N ILE A 15 -8.21 -1.71 -10.75
CA ILE A 15 -7.33 -2.11 -9.65
C ILE A 15 -6.18 -1.11 -9.65
N CYS A 16 -5.95 -0.48 -8.50
CA CYS A 16 -4.76 0.33 -8.29
C CYS A 16 -3.61 -0.60 -7.90
N VAL A 17 -2.54 -0.62 -8.69
CA VAL A 17 -1.31 -1.35 -8.37
C VAL A 17 -0.28 -0.35 -7.87
N ARG A 18 0.14 -0.52 -6.62
CA ARG A 18 1.31 0.18 -6.10
C ARG A 18 2.55 -0.61 -6.50
N ILE A 19 3.47 0.04 -7.18
CA ILE A 19 4.79 -0.55 -7.47
C ILE A 19 5.71 -0.14 -6.32
N ASP A 20 6.23 -1.12 -5.60
CA ASP A 20 7.20 -0.93 -4.53
C ASP A 20 8.58 -0.61 -5.14
N SER A 21 8.76 0.67 -5.50
CA SER A 21 9.87 1.16 -6.30
C SER A 21 11.20 1.36 -5.55
N TYR A 22 11.19 1.53 -4.23
CA TYR A 22 12.42 1.65 -3.44
C TYR A 22 12.90 0.29 -2.87
N GLU A 23 12.11 -0.75 -3.09
CA GLU A 23 12.28 -2.07 -2.53
C GLU A 23 12.97 -3.04 -3.50
N SER A 24 13.00 -2.71 -4.80
CA SER A 24 13.62 -3.54 -5.83
C SER A 24 14.07 -2.71 -7.04
N GLU A 25 15.27 -3.00 -7.53
CA GLU A 25 15.76 -2.46 -8.80
C GLU A 25 14.85 -2.86 -9.98
N GLU A 26 14.25 -4.05 -9.93
CA GLU A 26 13.31 -4.51 -10.94
C GLU A 26 12.07 -3.62 -10.99
N ASN A 27 11.52 -3.28 -9.82
CA ASN A 27 10.39 -2.37 -9.70
C ASN A 27 10.74 -0.95 -10.18
N GLN A 28 11.96 -0.47 -9.92
CA GLN A 28 12.43 0.79 -10.51
C GLN A 28 12.45 0.73 -12.04
N LYS A 29 12.91 -0.37 -12.64
CA LYS A 29 12.93 -0.53 -14.10
C LYS A 29 11.52 -0.44 -14.70
N ILE A 30 10.51 -0.98 -14.01
CA ILE A 30 9.10 -0.82 -14.41
C ILE A 30 8.69 0.65 -14.40
N VAL A 31 8.99 1.40 -13.33
CA VAL A 31 8.67 2.83 -13.27
C VAL A 31 9.38 3.61 -14.40
N ARG A 32 10.67 3.33 -14.60
CA ARG A 32 11.50 3.97 -15.64
C ARG A 32 10.98 3.72 -17.04
N SER A 33 10.53 2.49 -17.35
CA SER A 33 9.95 2.17 -18.66
C SER A 33 8.68 2.97 -18.96
N HIS A 34 7.96 3.39 -17.92
CA HIS A 34 6.76 4.22 -18.04
C HIS A 34 7.06 5.71 -18.09
N LEU A 35 8.19 6.17 -17.55
CA LEU A 35 8.57 7.60 -17.48
C LEU A 35 9.68 8.03 -18.46
N GLY A 36 10.01 7.17 -19.44
CA GLY A 36 10.99 7.47 -20.46
C GLY A 36 12.42 7.45 -19.93
N GLY A 37 12.75 6.46 -19.10
CA GLY A 37 14.07 6.27 -18.49
C GLY A 37 14.22 6.93 -17.12
N ARG A 38 13.48 8.01 -16.85
CA ARG A 38 13.48 8.74 -15.58
C ARG A 38 12.90 7.91 -14.44
N PHE A 39 13.36 8.16 -13.22
CA PHE A 39 12.76 7.60 -12.01
C PHE A 39 12.18 8.71 -11.15
N GLU A 40 10.90 8.58 -10.80
CA GLU A 40 10.22 9.56 -9.97
C GLU A 40 9.38 8.83 -8.92
N ASN A 41 9.19 9.48 -7.77
CA ASN A 41 8.51 8.87 -6.62
C ASN A 41 7.02 8.56 -6.85
N THR A 42 6.45 9.06 -7.94
CA THR A 42 5.05 8.91 -8.32
C THR A 42 4.94 8.81 -9.84
N ALA A 43 4.30 7.75 -10.31
CA ALA A 43 3.97 7.54 -11.71
C ALA A 43 2.52 7.06 -11.83
N PHE A 44 1.77 7.65 -12.73
CA PHE A 44 0.41 7.27 -13.07
C PHE A 44 0.38 6.82 -14.52
N CYS A 45 -0.34 5.75 -14.79
CA CYS A 45 -0.67 5.23 -16.13
C CYS A 45 -1.88 4.30 -15.98
N VAL A 46 -2.76 4.25 -16.98
CA VAL A 46 -3.77 3.20 -17.10
C VAL A 46 -3.22 2.13 -18.04
N ILE A 47 -3.19 0.90 -17.56
CA ILE A 47 -2.71 -0.27 -18.31
C ILE A 47 -3.91 -1.19 -18.57
N ALA A 48 -3.91 -1.87 -19.71
CA ALA A 48 -4.92 -2.88 -20.03
C ALA A 48 -4.87 -4.05 -19.03
N PRO A 49 -5.95 -4.85 -18.92
CA PRO A 49 -6.00 -5.98 -18.01
C PRO A 49 -4.93 -7.06 -18.25
N ASP A 50 -4.22 -7.02 -19.38
CA ASP A 50 -3.10 -7.92 -19.67
C ASP A 50 -1.79 -7.50 -18.97
N GLY A 51 -1.78 -6.33 -18.32
CA GLY A 51 -0.62 -5.77 -17.62
C GLY A 51 0.49 -5.25 -18.56
N LYS A 52 0.23 -5.14 -19.87
CA LYS A 52 1.25 -4.83 -20.88
C LYS A 52 0.92 -3.58 -21.69
N GLU A 53 -0.31 -3.47 -22.19
CA GLU A 53 -0.67 -2.35 -23.07
C GLU A 53 -0.94 -1.07 -22.26
N ARG A 54 -0.24 0.02 -22.58
CA ARG A 54 -0.52 1.34 -21.99
C ARG A 54 -1.69 1.99 -22.71
N LEU A 55 -2.76 2.28 -21.96
CA LEU A 55 -3.99 2.89 -22.47
C LEU A 55 -4.00 4.40 -22.34
N THR A 56 -3.08 4.96 -21.55
CA THR A 56 -2.85 6.40 -21.43
C THR A 56 -1.36 6.69 -21.52
N ARG A 57 -1.01 7.96 -21.78
CA ARG A 57 0.33 8.45 -21.45
C ARG A 57 0.61 8.27 -19.96
N SER A 58 1.88 8.28 -19.58
CA SER A 58 2.28 8.30 -18.18
C SER A 58 2.49 9.73 -17.67
N GLY A 59 2.37 9.94 -16.37
CA GLY A 59 2.69 11.22 -15.77
C GLY A 59 2.79 11.18 -14.25
N ARG A 60 3.14 12.31 -13.65
CA ARG A 60 3.35 12.46 -12.20
C ARG A 60 2.09 12.56 -11.35
N GLY A 61 0.94 12.76 -11.99
CA GLY A 61 -0.32 12.96 -11.29
C GLY A 61 -1.48 12.47 -12.13
N PRO A 62 -2.65 12.23 -11.51
CA PRO A 62 -3.84 11.81 -12.24
C PRO A 62 -4.21 12.78 -13.37
N GLN A 63 -4.10 14.10 -13.14
CA GLN A 63 -4.35 15.12 -14.17
C GLN A 63 -3.35 15.10 -15.35
N HIS A 64 -2.20 14.45 -15.17
CA HIS A 64 -1.22 14.31 -16.25
C HIS A 64 -1.59 13.16 -17.17
N ILE A 65 -2.40 12.18 -16.73
CA ILE A 65 -2.78 11.04 -17.57
C ILE A 65 -4.18 11.19 -18.19
N TYR A 66 -5.06 11.97 -17.56
CA TYR A 66 -6.39 12.30 -18.08
C TYR A 66 -6.80 13.72 -17.66
N ARG A 67 -7.66 14.38 -18.43
CA ARG A 67 -8.22 15.70 -18.09
C ARG A 67 -9.62 15.56 -17.47
N ASP A 68 -10.41 14.61 -17.97
CA ASP A 68 -11.74 14.29 -17.49
C ASP A 68 -11.80 12.84 -16.99
N PHE A 69 -12.55 12.60 -15.92
CA PHE A 69 -12.73 11.27 -15.37
C PHE A 69 -13.64 10.40 -16.23
N ASP A 70 -14.57 10.99 -16.99
CA ASP A 70 -15.45 10.26 -17.91
C ASP A 70 -14.66 9.51 -19.00
N ASP A 71 -13.53 10.08 -19.46
CA ASP A 71 -12.62 9.42 -20.40
C ASP A 71 -12.05 8.11 -19.82
N ILE A 72 -11.75 8.09 -18.52
CA ILE A 72 -11.26 6.88 -17.84
C ILE A 72 -12.38 5.83 -17.79
N VAL A 73 -13.61 6.24 -17.48
CA VAL A 73 -14.75 5.32 -17.45
C VAL A 73 -14.96 4.68 -18.82
N ALA A 74 -14.85 5.45 -19.89
CA ALA A 74 -14.93 4.96 -21.26
C ALA A 74 -13.82 3.96 -21.59
N ILE A 75 -12.60 4.13 -21.03
CA ILE A 75 -11.52 3.13 -21.16
C ILE A 75 -11.95 1.81 -20.49
N ALA A 76 -12.44 1.85 -19.26
CA ALA A 76 -12.86 0.64 -18.54
C ALA A 76 -13.99 -0.11 -19.26
N ASP A 77 -14.94 0.60 -19.87
CA ASP A 77 -16.07 0.00 -20.56
C ASP A 77 -15.68 -0.84 -21.79
N ARG A 78 -14.45 -0.67 -22.30
CA ARG A 78 -13.88 -1.53 -23.37
C ARG A 78 -13.48 -2.92 -22.88
N TYR A 79 -13.36 -3.13 -21.56
CA TYR A 79 -12.87 -4.37 -20.98
C TYR A 79 -13.93 -5.01 -20.09
N LYS A 80 -14.16 -6.31 -20.29
CA LYS A 80 -15.04 -7.10 -19.43
C LYS A 80 -14.23 -7.73 -18.29
N SER A 81 -14.70 -7.56 -17.07
CA SER A 81 -14.15 -8.27 -15.91
C SER A 81 -14.19 -9.77 -16.13
N ARG A 82 -13.12 -10.46 -15.72
CA ARG A 82 -13.01 -11.92 -15.76
C ARG A 82 -12.86 -12.43 -14.34
N GLY A 83 -13.63 -13.46 -13.98
CA GLY A 83 -13.59 -14.08 -12.66
C GLY A 83 -14.38 -13.33 -11.59
N ASP A 84 -14.27 -13.83 -10.36
CA ASP A 84 -14.92 -13.28 -9.18
C ASP A 84 -13.89 -12.60 -8.28
N ILE A 85 -14.12 -11.32 -7.98
CA ILE A 85 -13.26 -10.51 -7.10
C ILE A 85 -13.11 -11.16 -5.72
N LEU A 86 -14.10 -11.91 -5.24
CA LEU A 86 -14.04 -12.61 -3.96
C LEU A 86 -12.98 -13.72 -3.95
N ASN A 87 -12.49 -14.13 -5.12
CA ASN A 87 -11.42 -15.11 -5.31
C ASN A 87 -10.09 -14.46 -5.72
N SER A 88 -10.02 -13.13 -5.82
CA SER A 88 -8.81 -12.40 -6.21
C SER A 88 -7.71 -12.48 -5.17
N HIS A 89 -6.47 -12.38 -5.64
CA HIS A 89 -5.26 -12.35 -4.82
C HIS A 89 -5.33 -11.23 -3.77
N ILE A 90 -4.73 -11.45 -2.60
CA ILE A 90 -4.66 -10.46 -1.53
C ILE A 90 -3.37 -9.68 -1.72
N PRO A 91 -3.40 -8.34 -1.82
CA PRO A 91 -2.18 -7.56 -1.97
C PRO A 91 -1.32 -7.68 -0.71
N ASP A 92 -0.02 -7.77 -0.88
CA ASP A 92 1.00 -7.86 0.18
C ASP A 92 2.16 -6.87 -0.08
N PHE A 93 3.19 -6.93 0.74
CA PHE A 93 4.39 -6.09 0.62
C PHE A 93 5.65 -6.94 0.57
N ASN A 94 6.74 -6.35 0.09
CA ASN A 94 8.04 -7.03 0.08
C ASN A 94 8.63 -7.30 1.49
N SER A 95 8.13 -6.63 2.53
CA SER A 95 8.57 -6.82 3.92
C SER A 95 7.57 -6.24 4.92
N PHE A 96 7.53 -6.84 6.12
CA PHE A 96 6.78 -6.28 7.25
C PHE A 96 7.10 -4.83 7.58
N ALA A 97 8.38 -4.44 7.56
CA ALA A 97 8.80 -3.07 7.84
C ALA A 97 8.13 -2.07 6.89
N LEU A 98 8.04 -2.43 5.61
CA LEU A 98 7.33 -1.63 4.61
C LEU A 98 5.82 -1.66 4.83
N ALA A 99 5.23 -2.84 5.05
CA ALA A 99 3.81 -2.98 5.30
C ALA A 99 3.36 -2.07 6.46
N LEU A 100 4.15 -2.03 7.54
CA LEU A 100 3.89 -1.19 8.70
C LEU A 100 4.08 0.30 8.39
N ASN A 101 5.13 0.66 7.66
CA ASN A 101 5.40 2.04 7.24
C ASN A 101 4.27 2.58 6.35
N VAL A 102 3.88 1.83 5.32
CA VAL A 102 2.81 2.20 4.40
C VAL A 102 1.47 2.26 5.11
N SER A 103 1.17 1.32 6.02
CA SER A 103 -0.05 1.37 6.83
C SER A 103 -0.13 2.62 7.69
N SER A 104 1.01 3.08 8.22
CA SER A 104 1.09 4.36 8.92
C SER A 104 0.84 5.55 7.99
N ALA A 105 1.47 5.56 6.82
CA ALA A 105 1.33 6.65 5.84
C ALA A 105 -0.11 6.77 5.32
N ASP A 106 -0.73 5.64 4.99
CA ASP A 106 -2.12 5.55 4.51
C ASP A 106 -3.15 5.77 5.63
N GLN A 107 -2.71 5.79 6.89
CA GLN A 107 -3.56 5.74 8.07
C GLN A 107 -4.60 4.61 7.95
N LYS A 108 -4.11 3.38 7.84
CA LYS A 108 -4.89 2.14 7.83
C LYS A 108 -4.39 1.17 8.89
N ILE A 109 -5.24 0.23 9.28
CA ILE A 109 -4.80 -0.94 10.05
C ILE A 109 -4.11 -1.91 9.09
N LEU A 110 -3.03 -2.54 9.56
CA LEU A 110 -2.39 -3.68 8.91
C LEU A 110 -3.01 -4.97 9.44
N LEU A 111 -3.50 -5.84 8.56
CA LEU A 111 -3.79 -7.23 8.89
C LEU A 111 -2.59 -8.08 8.50
N LEU A 112 -1.82 -8.51 9.50
CA LEU A 112 -0.74 -9.46 9.32
C LEU A 112 -1.29 -10.89 9.43
N ILE A 113 -0.96 -11.74 8.47
CA ILE A 113 -1.18 -13.18 8.50
C ILE A 113 0.17 -13.83 8.81
N ALA A 114 0.36 -14.26 10.06
CA ALA A 114 1.59 -14.89 10.50
C ALA A 114 1.39 -16.39 10.75
N GLY A 115 2.39 -17.21 10.40
CA GLY A 115 2.39 -18.66 10.61
C GLY A 115 3.31 -19.36 9.62
N ASP A 116 3.40 -20.68 9.67
CA ASP A 116 4.29 -21.39 8.74
C ASP A 116 3.79 -21.26 7.28
N GLU A 117 4.66 -21.49 6.29
CA GLU A 117 4.37 -21.25 4.86
C GLU A 117 3.04 -21.90 4.38
N ASP A 118 2.80 -23.15 4.78
CA ASP A 118 1.57 -23.84 4.42
C ASP A 118 0.33 -23.23 5.10
N GLU A 119 0.47 -22.79 6.35
CA GLU A 119 -0.61 -22.17 7.11
C GLU A 119 -1.00 -20.83 6.48
N ILE A 120 -0.02 -20.00 6.12
CA ILE A 120 -0.27 -18.68 5.52
C ILE A 120 -0.89 -18.81 4.13
N VAL A 121 -0.46 -19.78 3.31
CA VAL A 121 -1.05 -20.04 1.98
C VAL A 121 -2.49 -20.51 2.11
N ALA A 122 -2.77 -21.43 3.04
CA ALA A 122 -4.13 -21.91 3.30
C ALA A 122 -5.03 -20.79 3.84
N ALA A 123 -4.56 -20.02 4.82
CA ALA A 123 -5.26 -18.89 5.40
C ALA A 123 -5.55 -17.81 4.34
N GLY A 124 -4.54 -17.43 3.55
CA GLY A 124 -4.65 -16.44 2.49
C GLY A 124 -5.70 -16.80 1.46
N LYS A 125 -5.75 -18.06 1.00
CA LYS A 125 -6.82 -18.54 0.09
C LYS A 125 -8.20 -18.43 0.73
N ARG A 126 -8.33 -18.84 2.00
CA ARG A 126 -9.60 -18.86 2.74
C ARG A 126 -10.21 -17.47 2.98
N ILE A 127 -9.37 -16.46 3.22
CA ILE A 127 -9.84 -15.13 3.61
C ILE A 127 -10.06 -14.16 2.43
N ARG A 128 -9.84 -14.58 1.17
CA ARG A 128 -10.05 -13.70 0.00
C ARG A 128 -11.43 -13.05 -0.01
N SER A 129 -12.48 -13.84 0.26
CA SER A 129 -13.86 -13.34 0.37
C SER A 129 -14.09 -12.35 1.53
N VAL A 130 -13.24 -12.39 2.56
CA VAL A 130 -13.24 -11.42 3.67
C VAL A 130 -12.56 -10.12 3.24
N VAL A 131 -11.37 -10.20 2.66
CA VAL A 131 -10.57 -9.05 2.17
C VAL A 131 -11.35 -8.23 1.14
N TRP A 132 -12.03 -8.91 0.22
CA TRP A 132 -12.82 -8.29 -0.84
C TRP A 132 -14.27 -7.99 -0.43
N ASN A 133 -14.61 -8.19 0.85
CA ASN A 133 -15.94 -7.82 1.36
C ASN A 133 -16.13 -6.30 1.35
N LYS A 134 -17.27 -5.82 0.87
CA LYS A 134 -17.62 -4.39 0.76
C LYS A 134 -17.44 -3.57 2.06
N ASN A 135 -17.48 -4.22 3.23
CA ASN A 135 -17.35 -3.54 4.52
C ASN A 135 -15.89 -3.23 4.89
N VAL A 136 -14.91 -3.92 4.30
CA VAL A 136 -13.47 -3.78 4.64
C VAL A 136 -12.57 -3.56 3.42
N MET A 137 -13.07 -3.79 2.20
CA MET A 137 -12.32 -3.56 0.96
C MET A 137 -11.74 -2.14 0.91
N GLY A 138 -10.42 -2.05 0.71
CA GLY A 138 -9.67 -0.79 0.68
C GLY A 138 -9.48 -0.09 2.05
N ARG A 139 -9.87 -0.72 3.17
CA ARG A 139 -9.73 -0.17 4.53
C ARG A 139 -8.52 -0.70 5.30
N PHE A 140 -7.92 -1.78 4.80
CA PHE A 140 -6.79 -2.45 5.40
C PHE A 140 -5.66 -2.57 4.39
N ASN A 141 -4.46 -2.59 4.92
CA ASN A 141 -3.31 -3.19 4.25
C ASN A 141 -3.13 -4.61 4.78
N TYR A 142 -2.50 -5.48 4.00
CA TYR A 142 -2.29 -6.88 4.36
C TYR A 142 -0.83 -7.24 4.15
N ASP A 143 -0.37 -8.23 4.91
CA ASP A 143 0.99 -8.75 4.78
C ASP A 143 1.05 -10.17 5.30
N PHE A 144 2.02 -10.95 4.83
CA PHE A 144 2.18 -12.36 5.16
C PHE A 144 3.62 -12.60 5.64
N GLU A 145 3.78 -13.18 6.83
CA GLU A 145 5.11 -13.39 7.41
C GLU A 145 5.24 -14.78 8.02
N SER A 146 6.14 -15.59 7.47
CA SER A 146 6.46 -16.92 8.01
C SER A 146 7.56 -16.91 9.05
N ASP A 147 8.47 -15.93 8.98
CA ASP A 147 9.51 -15.77 9.98
C ASP A 147 9.06 -14.81 11.10
N SER A 148 8.84 -15.34 12.31
CA SER A 148 8.51 -14.51 13.47
C SER A 148 9.54 -13.41 13.79
N SER A 149 10.80 -13.59 13.38
CA SER A 149 11.87 -12.62 13.63
C SER A 149 11.71 -11.35 12.79
N SER A 150 11.04 -11.43 11.63
CA SER A 150 10.85 -10.30 10.71
C SER A 150 9.89 -9.23 11.25
N TRP A 151 8.93 -9.61 12.10
CA TRP A 151 7.81 -8.74 12.45
C TRP A 151 7.60 -8.51 13.95
N THR A 152 8.14 -9.35 14.83
CA THR A 152 7.83 -9.26 16.27
C THR A 152 8.60 -8.17 17.02
N GLY A 153 9.78 -7.78 16.54
CA GLY A 153 10.62 -6.73 17.13
C GLY A 153 9.94 -5.36 17.26
N PRO A 154 9.36 -4.79 16.19
CA PRO A 154 8.70 -3.47 16.22
C PRO A 154 7.33 -3.43 16.94
N LEU A 155 6.84 -4.56 17.48
CA LEU A 155 5.51 -4.64 18.08
C LEU A 155 5.53 -4.68 19.61
N SER A 156 4.73 -3.82 20.21
CA SER A 156 4.66 -3.59 21.66
C SER A 156 3.84 -4.62 22.46
N SER A 157 3.09 -5.52 21.80
CA SER A 157 2.07 -6.40 22.43
C SER A 157 2.30 -7.89 22.18
N LYS A 158 1.89 -8.73 23.15
CA LYS A 158 2.36 -10.11 23.40
C LYS A 158 1.88 -11.24 22.48
N SER A 159 1.06 -10.98 21.47
CA SER A 159 0.68 -12.05 20.54
C SER A 159 1.78 -12.24 19.49
N LYS A 160 2.73 -13.15 19.74
CA LYS A 160 3.94 -13.34 18.91
C LYS A 160 4.02 -14.75 18.28
N GLY A 161 2.92 -15.25 17.73
CA GLY A 161 2.87 -16.57 17.09
C GLY A 161 1.85 -16.60 15.97
N SER A 162 1.59 -17.77 15.38
CA SER A 162 0.70 -17.90 14.24
C SER A 162 -0.70 -17.31 14.50
N GLY A 163 -1.22 -16.54 13.55
CA GLY A 163 -2.52 -15.91 13.67
C GLY A 163 -2.78 -14.79 12.66
N PHE A 164 -4.00 -14.28 12.72
CA PHE A 164 -4.39 -13.00 12.15
C PHE A 164 -4.14 -11.92 13.19
N HIS A 165 -3.25 -10.97 12.91
CA HIS A 165 -2.94 -9.86 13.80
C HIS A 165 -3.40 -8.54 13.18
N LEU A 166 -4.35 -7.87 13.85
CA LEU A 166 -4.75 -6.53 13.50
C LEU A 166 -3.81 -5.55 14.21
N ILE A 167 -3.01 -4.85 13.42
CA ILE A 167 -1.92 -3.99 13.89
C ILE A 167 -2.27 -2.54 13.60
N ARG A 168 -2.34 -1.77 14.69
CA ARG A 168 -2.35 -0.32 14.63
C ARG A 168 -0.92 0.17 14.40
N PRO A 169 -0.61 0.80 13.26
CA PRO A 169 0.72 1.36 13.05
C PRO A 169 0.96 2.55 13.97
N GLY A 170 2.20 2.68 14.46
CA GLY A 170 2.68 3.88 15.15
C GLY A 170 2.79 5.07 14.20
N GLU A 171 3.10 6.25 14.74
CA GLU A 171 3.05 7.51 13.99
C GLU A 171 3.92 7.49 12.72
N PHE A 172 5.12 6.92 12.78
CA PHE A 172 6.04 6.84 11.64
C PHE A 172 6.11 5.44 11.01
N GLY A 173 5.30 4.50 11.51
CA GLY A 173 5.26 3.12 11.03
C GLY A 173 6.58 2.36 11.17
N LEU A 174 7.40 2.74 12.15
CA LEU A 174 8.58 1.97 12.57
C LEU A 174 8.26 1.01 13.73
N GLU A 175 7.12 1.24 14.37
CA GLU A 175 6.61 0.46 15.49
C GLU A 175 5.10 0.31 15.35
N GLY A 176 4.52 -0.64 16.08
CA GLY A 176 3.08 -0.90 16.04
C GLY A 176 2.55 -1.56 17.31
N GLN A 177 1.22 -1.63 17.36
CA GLN A 177 0.49 -2.29 18.44
C GLN A 177 -0.49 -3.29 17.84
N ILE A 178 -0.40 -4.55 18.25
CA ILE A 178 -1.45 -5.54 17.96
C ILE A 178 -2.64 -5.19 18.83
N VAL A 179 -3.72 -4.76 18.20
CA VAL A 179 -4.98 -4.42 18.88
C VAL A 179 -5.90 -5.62 19.00
N MET A 180 -5.70 -6.65 18.17
CA MET A 180 -6.44 -7.90 18.22
C MET A 180 -5.68 -9.01 17.52
N SER A 181 -5.78 -10.22 18.06
CA SER A 181 -5.29 -11.45 17.43
C SER A 181 -6.38 -12.50 17.35
N LEU A 182 -6.41 -13.24 16.26
CA LEU A 182 -7.27 -14.41 16.08
C LEU A 182 -6.41 -15.59 15.61
N SER A 183 -6.79 -16.81 15.99
CA SER A 183 -6.20 -18.03 15.42
C SER A 183 -6.38 -18.06 13.90
N LEU A 184 -5.44 -18.64 13.16
CA LEU A 184 -5.58 -18.90 11.72
C LEU A 184 -6.79 -19.77 11.38
N ASN A 185 -7.35 -20.50 12.35
CA ASN A 185 -8.58 -21.31 12.21
C ASN A 185 -9.86 -20.53 12.55
N ALA A 186 -9.77 -19.26 12.94
CA ALA A 186 -10.94 -18.45 13.23
C ALA A 186 -11.84 -18.32 11.99
N SER A 187 -13.16 -18.41 12.20
CA SER A 187 -14.14 -18.34 11.12
C SER A 187 -14.06 -17.01 10.35
N ASN A 188 -14.35 -17.03 9.04
CA ASN A 188 -14.38 -15.83 8.20
C ASN A 188 -15.32 -14.74 8.77
N SER A 189 -16.44 -15.16 9.39
CA SER A 189 -17.38 -14.24 10.04
C SER A 189 -16.76 -13.53 11.25
N ASN A 190 -16.00 -14.26 12.08
CA ASN A 190 -15.33 -13.68 13.24
C ASN A 190 -14.20 -12.74 12.81
N LEU A 191 -13.39 -13.13 11.80
CA LEU A 191 -12.36 -12.25 11.25
C LEU A 191 -12.96 -10.97 10.66
N LEU A 192 -14.03 -11.08 9.88
CA LEU A 192 -14.70 -9.90 9.30
C LEU A 192 -15.23 -8.96 10.39
N LYS A 193 -15.86 -9.50 11.44
CA LYS A 193 -16.35 -8.70 12.58
C LYS A 193 -15.19 -7.98 13.28
N ALA A 194 -14.10 -8.70 13.56
CA ALA A 194 -12.89 -8.14 14.15
C ALA A 194 -12.32 -6.98 13.34
N MET A 195 -12.18 -7.16 12.01
CA MET A 195 -11.74 -6.11 11.10
C MET A 195 -12.68 -4.90 11.15
N VAL A 196 -13.99 -5.10 11.01
CA VAL A 196 -14.96 -3.97 11.01
C VAL A 196 -14.88 -3.17 12.31
N VAL A 197 -14.75 -3.84 13.46
CA VAL A 197 -14.60 -3.17 14.78
C VAL A 197 -13.28 -2.40 14.84
N ALA A 198 -12.15 -3.05 14.54
CA ALA A 198 -10.84 -2.42 14.61
C ALA A 198 -10.73 -1.19 13.70
N ASN A 199 -11.20 -1.27 12.45
CA ASN A 199 -11.19 -0.12 11.54
C ASN A 199 -12.08 1.02 12.05
N ARG A 200 -13.25 0.72 12.62
CA ARG A 200 -14.14 1.74 13.21
C ARG A 200 -13.45 2.46 14.37
N ASP A 201 -12.81 1.72 15.26
CA ASP A 201 -12.16 2.28 16.44
C ASP A 201 -10.91 3.10 16.05
N TYR A 202 -10.15 2.62 15.06
CA TYR A 202 -9.02 3.35 14.50
C TYR A 202 -9.46 4.64 13.78
N ALA A 203 -10.50 4.59 12.94
CA ALA A 203 -11.03 5.77 12.26
C ALA A 203 -11.54 6.84 13.24
N LYS A 204 -12.09 6.43 14.40
CA LYS A 204 -12.55 7.35 15.45
C LYS A 204 -11.41 7.96 16.27
N SER A 205 -10.38 7.17 16.59
CA SER A 205 -9.33 7.56 17.54
C SER A 205 -8.06 8.13 16.88
N THR A 206 -7.89 7.93 15.58
CA THR A 206 -6.68 8.37 14.86
C THR A 206 -6.80 9.80 14.38
N LYS A 207 -5.90 10.65 14.86
CA LYS A 207 -5.75 12.02 14.36
C LYS A 207 -5.29 12.01 12.91
N LYS A 208 -5.93 12.80 12.05
CA LYS A 208 -5.51 12.97 10.66
C LYS A 208 -4.10 13.56 10.59
N LYS A 209 -3.25 12.96 9.77
CA LYS A 209 -1.91 13.49 9.50
C LYS A 209 -1.99 14.68 8.55
N ILE A 210 -1.19 15.71 8.85
CA ILE A 210 -0.86 16.75 7.88
C ILE A 210 0.48 16.37 7.28
N TYR A 211 0.49 16.05 5.98
CA TYR A 211 1.66 15.45 5.32
C TYR A 211 2.94 16.26 5.53
N SER A 212 2.91 17.57 5.30
CA SER A 212 4.09 18.44 5.42
C SER A 212 4.67 18.43 6.84
N SER A 213 3.83 18.63 7.86
CA SER A 213 4.24 18.60 9.26
C SER A 213 4.77 17.23 9.66
N HIS A 214 4.12 16.15 9.22
CA HIS A 214 4.53 14.79 9.52
C HIS A 214 5.91 14.46 8.94
N VAL A 215 6.17 14.84 7.68
CA VAL A 215 7.48 14.63 7.04
C VAL A 215 8.58 15.45 7.73
N VAL A 216 8.31 16.71 8.06
CA VAL A 216 9.27 17.57 8.77
C VAL A 216 9.62 16.97 10.13
N GLU A 217 8.61 16.54 10.87
CA GLU A 217 8.78 15.96 12.20
C GLU A 217 9.54 14.63 12.17
N GLY A 218 9.20 13.74 11.22
CA GLY A 218 9.92 12.48 11.04
C GLY A 218 11.40 12.70 10.74
N ARG A 219 11.71 13.68 9.87
CA ARG A 219 13.11 14.07 9.60
C ARG A 219 13.82 14.63 10.83
N ARG A 220 13.14 15.50 11.59
CA ARG A 220 13.68 16.09 12.82
C ARG A 220 14.00 15.03 13.87
N GLN A 221 13.17 14.00 13.97
CA GLN A 221 13.35 12.88 14.89
C GLN A 221 14.25 11.76 14.33
N GLY A 222 14.82 11.91 13.13
CA GLY A 222 15.68 10.90 12.52
C GLY A 222 14.96 9.59 12.15
N LYS A 223 13.63 9.62 11.99
CA LYS A 223 12.82 8.45 11.65
C LYS A 223 13.11 8.03 10.20
N ARG A 224 13.66 6.84 10.02
CA ARG A 224 14.05 6.28 8.72
C ARG A 224 13.72 4.79 8.66
N ILE A 225 13.40 4.35 7.45
CA ILE A 225 13.33 2.94 7.07
C ILE A 225 14.47 2.69 6.07
N GLU A 226 15.13 1.55 6.19
CA GLU A 226 16.13 1.12 5.23
C GLU A 226 15.45 0.43 4.04
N MET A 227 15.90 0.76 2.85
CA MET A 227 15.33 0.28 1.59
C MET A 227 16.43 -0.34 0.73
N ALA A 228 16.06 -1.23 -0.18
CA ALA A 228 17.02 -1.94 -1.03
C ALA A 228 17.74 -1.01 -2.03
N VAL A 229 17.08 0.08 -2.44
CA VAL A 229 17.68 1.08 -3.34
C VAL A 229 17.61 2.49 -2.75
N PRO A 230 18.52 3.41 -3.15
CA PRO A 230 18.58 4.75 -2.57
C PRO A 230 17.30 5.56 -2.78
N PHE A 231 16.93 6.34 -1.75
CA PHE A 231 15.85 7.30 -1.86
C PHE A 231 16.20 8.47 -2.78
N GLY A 232 15.26 8.85 -3.64
CA GLY A 232 15.31 10.05 -4.46
C GLY A 232 14.63 9.86 -5.81
N GLU A 233 14.91 10.78 -6.73
CA GLU A 233 14.41 10.76 -8.11
C GLU A 233 15.62 10.84 -9.05
N ASP A 234 15.48 10.35 -10.27
CA ASP A 234 16.42 10.49 -11.39
C ASP A 234 15.66 11.22 -12.50
N ARG A 235 15.82 12.55 -12.57
CA ARG A 235 14.97 13.41 -13.38
C ARG A 235 15.48 13.59 -14.81
N ASP A 236 16.76 13.35 -15.04
CA ASP A 236 17.37 13.39 -16.37
C ASP A 236 17.44 12.02 -17.04
N GLY A 237 17.22 10.94 -16.29
CA GLY A 237 17.18 9.57 -16.78
C GLY A 237 18.56 8.95 -16.97
N ASP A 238 19.60 9.47 -16.30
CA ASP A 238 20.98 9.01 -16.45
C ASP A 238 21.28 7.69 -15.69
N GLY A 239 20.31 7.19 -14.93
CA GLY A 239 20.40 5.98 -14.12
C GLY A 239 20.84 6.25 -12.67
N LYS A 240 21.12 7.49 -12.28
CA LYS A 240 21.58 7.88 -10.95
C LYS A 240 20.53 8.73 -10.26
N ILE A 241 20.48 8.60 -8.94
CA ILE A 241 19.59 9.41 -8.13
C ILE A 241 20.14 10.83 -8.01
N ASP A 242 19.31 11.81 -8.33
CA ASP A 242 19.55 13.23 -8.14
C ASP A 242 19.66 13.54 -6.65
N HIS A 243 20.90 13.68 -6.19
CA HIS A 243 21.16 14.30 -4.91
C HIS A 243 21.08 15.81 -5.10
N ARG A 244 19.90 16.39 -4.87
CA ARG A 244 19.83 17.85 -4.65
C ARG A 244 20.79 18.18 -3.51
N ALA A 245 21.85 18.92 -3.81
CA ALA A 245 22.58 19.64 -2.78
C ALA A 245 21.54 20.36 -1.93
N GLY A 246 21.62 20.19 -0.61
CA GLY A 246 20.70 20.84 0.33
C GLY A 246 20.58 22.32 0.01
N SER A 247 19.46 22.93 0.39
CA SER A 247 19.21 24.37 0.32
C SER A 247 20.26 25.16 1.13
N GLY A 248 21.49 25.22 0.65
CA GLY A 248 22.59 26.01 1.14
C GLY A 248 22.65 27.30 0.33
N ASN A 249 22.39 28.41 1.02
CA ASN A 249 22.63 29.78 0.57
C ASN A 249 21.82 30.28 -0.64
N ARG A 250 20.58 30.70 -0.38
CA ARG A 250 20.16 32.01 -0.91
C ARG A 250 20.96 33.08 -0.16
N LYS A 251 22.11 33.47 -0.73
CA LYS A 251 22.77 34.70 -0.31
C LYS A 251 21.82 35.87 -0.59
N ARG A 252 21.65 36.69 0.45
CA ARG A 252 21.14 38.06 0.35
C ARG A 252 21.98 38.89 -0.62
#